data_AF-A0A1M5RYZ0-F1
#
_entry.id   AF-A0A1M5RYZ0-F1
#
_cell.length_a   1.000
_cell.length_b   1.000
_cell.length_c   1.000
_cell.angle_alpha   90.00
_cell.angle_beta   90.00
_cell.angle_gamma   90.00
#
_symmetry.space_group_name_H-M   'P 1'
#
loop_
_entity.id
_entity.type
_entity.pdbx_description
1 polymer ?
#
loop_
_entity_poly.entity_id
_entity_poly.type
_entity_poly.pdbx_seq_one_letter_code
_entity_poly.pdbx_strand_id
1 'polypeptide(L)' 'MIRLFRTLILILIAFVAGILFDDNGRQELCAAEGGDWRDRTCFLKE' A
#
# COMPACT_ATOMS: atom_id res chain seq x y z
N MET A 1 -16.41 -7.90 26.39
CA MET A 1 -16.53 -7.05 25.19
C MET A 1 -15.21 -6.44 24.72
N ILE A 2 -14.29 -6.06 25.62
CA ILE A 2 -12.95 -5.52 25.29
C ILE A 2 -12.13 -6.39 24.31
N ARG A 3 -12.23 -7.72 24.42
CA ARG A 3 -11.48 -8.66 23.57
C ARG A 3 -11.87 -8.56 22.09
N LEU A 4 -13.17 -8.39 21.80
CA LEU A 4 -13.71 -8.22 20.45
C LEU A 4 -13.31 -6.88 19.82
N PHE A 5 -13.38 -5.81 20.61
CA PHE A 5 -12.99 -4.48 20.15
C PHE A 5 -11.50 -4.41 19.78
N ARG A 6 -10.64 -5.01 20.62
CA ARG A 6 -9.20 -5.10 20.34
C ARG A 6 -8.90 -5.89 19.06
N THR A 7 -9.59 -7.01 18.83
CA THR A 7 -9.40 -7.79 17.59
C THR A 7 -9.82 -7.02 16.35
N LEU A 8 -10.93 -6.28 16.41
CA LEU A 8 -11.38 -5.46 15.28
C LEU A 8 -10.37 -4.36 14.92
N ILE A 9 -9.81 -3.67 15.92
CA ILE A 9 -8.77 -2.66 15.70
C ILE A 9 -7.54 -3.27 15.02
N LEU A 10 -7.07 -4.42 15.50
CA LEU A 10 -5.90 -5.08 14.92
C LEU A 10 -6.14 -5.51 13.48
N ILE A 11 -7.34 -6.00 13.15
CA ILE A 11 -7.74 -6.35 11.79
C ILE A 11 -7.73 -5.11 10.89
N LEU A 12 -8.30 -3.99 11.34
CA LEU A 12 -8.29 -2.74 10.58
C LEU A 12 -6.87 -2.23 10.32
N ILE A 13 -6.00 -2.27 11.33
CA ILE A 13 -4.59 -1.85 11.18
C ILE A 13 -3.87 -2.76 10.18
N ALA A 14 -4.02 -4.08 10.29
CA ALA A 14 -3.40 -5.03 9.36
C ALA A 14 -3.89 -4.82 7.93
N PHE A 15 -5.18 -4.53 7.74
CA PHE A 15 -5.77 -4.26 6.44
C PHE A 15 -5.20 -2.99 5.80
N VAL A 16 -5.14 -1.88 6.57
CA VAL A 16 -4.56 -0.61 6.08
C VAL A 16 -3.08 -0.76 5.77
N ALA A 17 -2.33 -1.46 6.63
CA ALA A 17 -0.91 -1.73 6.40
C ALA A 17 -0.69 -2.55 5.12
N GLY A 18 -1.55 -3.53 4.84
CA GLY A 18 -1.50 -4.32 3.62
C GLY A 18 -1.73 -3.48 2.36
N ILE A 19 -2.72 -2.59 2.38
CA ILE A 19 -2.99 -1.69 1.24
C ILE A 19 -1.81 -0.73 1.01
N LEU A 20 -1.26 -0.16 2.08
CA LEU A 20 -0.13 0.76 1.98
C LEU A 20 1.13 0.06 1.46
N PHE A 21 1.34 -1.19 1.86
CA PHE A 21 2.44 -2.02 1.37
C PHE A 21 2.29 -2.33 -0.13
N ASP A 22 1.09 -2.68 -0.58
CA ASP A 22 0.82 -2.92 -2.01
C ASP A 22 1.08 -1.67 -2.85
N ASP A 23 0.65 -0.49 -2.38
CA ASP A 23 0.89 0.77 -3.08
C ASP A 23 2.39 1.11 -3.15
N ASN A 24 3.11 0.99 -2.04
CA ASN A 24 4.56 1.20 -2.00
C ASN A 24 5.32 0.21 -2.89
N GLY A 25 4.91 -1.06 -2.93
CA GLY A 25 5.54 -2.05 -3.81
C GLY A 25 5.38 -1.69 -5.29
N ARG A 26 4.21 -1.20 -5.70
CA ARG A 26 3.98 -0.73 -7.07
C ARG A 26 4.77 0.54 -7.39
N GLN A 27 4.93 1.44 -6.42
CA GLN A 27 5.78 2.61 -6.55
C GLN A 27 7.25 2.23 -6.78
N GLU A 28 7.78 1.31 -5.97
CA GLU A 28 9.16 0.82 -6.11
C GLU A 28 9.37 0.12 -7.46
N LEU A 29 8.42 -0.70 -7.91
CA LEU A 29 8.48 -1.34 -9.23
C LEU A 29 8.53 -0.30 -10.35
N CYS A 30 7.68 0.72 -10.28
CA CYS A 30 7.67 1.80 -11.27
C CYS A 30 9.00 2.57 -11.29
N ALA A 31 9.53 2.91 -10.11
CA ALA A 31 10.81 3.58 -9.98
C ALA A 31 11.98 2.71 -10.48
N ALA A 32 11.92 1.39 -10.26
CA ALA A 32 12.92 0.43 -10.74
C ALA A 32 12.95 0.32 -12.27
N GLU A 33 11.79 0.48 -12.93
CA GLU A 33 11.67 0.53 -14.39
C GLU A 33 12.03 1.91 -14.98
N GLY A 34 12.41 2.88 -14.14
CA GLY A 34 12.74 4.24 -14.56
C GLY A 34 11.51 5.12 -14.82
N GLY A 35 10.33 4.67 -14.41
CA GLY A 35 9.07 5.40 -14.50
C GLY A 35 8.83 6.37 -13.33
N ASP A 36 7.92 7.31 -13.55
CA ASP A 36 7.41 8.26 -12.57
C ASP A 36 6.06 7.75 -12.04
N TRP A 37 5.95 7.49 -10.75
CA TRP A 37 4.68 7.09 -10.15
C TRP A 37 3.81 8.31 -9.86
N ARG A 38 2.72 8.47 -10.61
CA ARG A 38 1.76 9.57 -10.42
C ARG A 38 0.32 9.06 -10.52
N ASP A 39 -0.56 9.61 -9.69
CA ASP A 39 -1.99 9.28 -9.70
C ASP A 39 -2.33 7.78 -9.57
N ARG A 40 -1.53 7.02 -8.80
CA ARG A 40 -1.62 5.55 -8.65
C ARG A 40 -1.40 4.79 -9.97
N THR A 41 -0.70 5.40 -10.91
CA THR A 41 -0.31 4.83 -12.19
C THR A 41 1.18 5.05 -12.43
N CYS A 42 1.83 4.07 -13.08
CA CYS A 42 3.22 4.21 -13.47
C CYS A 42 3.31 4.84 -14.87
N PHE A 43 4.04 5.95 -14.99
CA PHE A 43 4.36 6.56 -16.28
C PHE A 43 5.81 6.24 -16.63
N LEU A 44 6.02 5.36 -17.61
CA LEU A 44 7.37 5.12 -18.14
C LEU A 44 7.87 6.39 -18.83
N LYS A 45 9.07 6.83 -18.44
CA LYS A 45 9.76 7.95 -19.06
C LYS A 45 10.68 7.38 -20.14
N GLU A 46 10.23 7.42 -21.39
CA GLU A 46 11.05 7.08 -22.58
C GLU A 46 12.32 7.94 -22.66
#